data_AF-A0A2N5STL2-F1
#
_entry.id   AF-A0A2N5STL2-F1
#
_cell.length_a   1.000
_cell.length_b   1.000
_cell.length_c   1.000
_cell.angle_alpha   90.00
_cell.angle_beta   90.00
_cell.angle_gamma   90.00
#
_symmetry.space_group_name_H-M   'P 1'
#
loop_
_entity.id
_entity.type
_entity.pdbx_description
1 polymer ?
#
loop_
_entity_poly.entity_id
_entity_poly.type
_entity_poly.pdbx_seq_one_letter_code
_entity_poly.pdbx_strand_id
1 'polypeptide(L)'
;MARSSFLDTRQGNRTERLRRYLNASRNANAYARFRACRNNSRQLREQLEDARGTFHREDILEDHYEDHPNSHRDATDSKTEPEDECEWVEIHEEGTLNPIDSIIEARKAQHRELAKQHNYSIMIESLHSEYMRLKFKTENWAGSWASNDFRNCNCLPSNKSARLVDLVDISGQSRTTVKFCPCTEDTVTLLQLGYMAGSPMKPQTAFSMPLMIFHNHLWNNCHVGTMPFTLALRDYLEPRSQRLHAKNSSHARDLRRPFSAAVDMFRLLEDMTDNLNFRYLQLTKQQILANVTCPVCFGPQPPNINVYPQSTRDQLVICLDGNFQHRHHSKASRDHGRLHIPRIFLDPIEVQAATQEIRCQEQLINTPAQVSDTESHHHISADEFCAAPNPTKANQCTESHKAADDKRNESTWKGCDDTGLMGCCCCHDAAVYFANIHKSGEQRCLPMAIINRLLEELEPGRPVSILYDIGCSLDKFINLVFHFVS
;
A
#
# COMPACT_ATOMS: atom_id res chain seq x y z
N MET A 1 -10.98 58.61 -0.21
CA MET A 1 -10.03 58.08 -1.21
C MET A 1 -10.10 56.56 -1.19
N ALA A 2 -10.89 55.98 -2.09
CA ALA A 2 -11.07 54.53 -2.20
C ALA A 2 -9.88 53.91 -2.97
N ARG A 3 -9.07 53.09 -2.30
CA ARG A 3 -8.08 52.22 -2.95
C ARG A 3 -8.79 51.00 -3.52
N SER A 4 -8.77 50.90 -4.84
CA SER A 4 -9.25 49.76 -5.64
C SER A 4 -8.55 48.44 -5.24
N SER A 5 -9.33 47.44 -4.87
CA SER A 5 -8.92 46.09 -4.46
C SER A 5 -8.72 45.14 -5.66
N PHE A 6 -7.90 45.56 -6.62
CA PHE A 6 -7.67 44.81 -7.88
C PHE A 6 -6.48 43.83 -7.83
N LEU A 7 -6.01 43.42 -6.64
CA LEU A 7 -4.74 42.69 -6.49
C LEU A 7 -4.84 41.18 -6.21
N ASP A 8 -6.03 40.58 -6.07
CA ASP A 8 -6.14 39.19 -5.56
C ASP A 8 -6.48 38.10 -6.60
N THR A 9 -6.47 38.42 -7.89
CA THR A 9 -6.82 37.46 -8.97
C THR A 9 -5.66 36.60 -9.48
N ARG A 10 -4.45 36.73 -8.92
CA ARG A 10 -3.23 36.08 -9.46
C ARG A 10 -2.80 34.77 -8.76
N GLN A 11 -3.42 34.36 -7.66
CA GLN A 11 -3.09 33.09 -7.00
C GLN A 11 -4.07 31.97 -7.39
N GLY A 12 -3.52 30.83 -7.81
CA GLY A 12 -4.27 29.61 -8.15
C GLY A 12 -4.01 29.13 -9.58
N ASN A 13 -4.28 27.85 -9.83
CA ASN A 13 -4.21 27.30 -11.19
C ASN A 13 -5.27 27.98 -12.10
N ARG A 14 -5.17 27.80 -13.43
CA ARG A 14 -6.05 28.51 -14.40
C ARG A 14 -7.54 28.23 -14.11
N THR A 15 -7.87 27.00 -13.72
CA THR A 15 -9.23 26.56 -13.38
C THR A 15 -9.77 27.26 -12.13
N GLU A 16 -8.95 27.38 -11.08
CA GLU A 16 -9.29 28.12 -9.86
C GLU A 16 -9.50 29.60 -10.15
N ARG A 17 -8.67 30.19 -11.01
CA ARG A 17 -8.83 31.59 -11.45
C ARG A 17 -10.12 31.80 -12.24
N LEU A 18 -10.47 30.88 -13.14
CA LEU A 18 -11.73 30.92 -13.89
C LEU A 18 -12.94 30.78 -12.95
N ARG A 19 -12.90 29.84 -12.00
CA ARG A 19 -13.97 29.65 -11.00
C ARG A 19 -14.16 30.88 -10.13
N ARG A 20 -13.07 31.52 -9.69
CA ARG A 20 -13.14 32.77 -8.89
C ARG A 20 -13.69 33.93 -9.71
N TYR A 21 -13.33 34.01 -10.99
CA TYR A 21 -13.84 35.04 -11.90
C TYR A 21 -15.35 34.87 -12.15
N LEU A 22 -15.79 33.66 -12.51
CA LEU A 22 -17.20 33.36 -12.79
C LEU A 22 -18.08 33.54 -11.55
N ASN A 23 -17.58 33.17 -10.37
CA ASN A 23 -18.32 33.30 -9.11
C ASN A 23 -18.02 34.60 -8.34
N ALA A 24 -17.32 35.58 -8.94
CA ALA A 24 -16.82 36.76 -8.22
C ALA A 24 -17.92 37.54 -7.48
N SER A 25 -19.06 37.77 -8.14
CA SER A 25 -20.19 38.50 -7.56
C SER A 25 -20.85 37.74 -6.39
N ARG A 26 -21.08 36.42 -6.56
CA ARG A 26 -21.65 35.57 -5.51
C ARG A 26 -20.71 35.44 -4.30
N ASN A 27 -19.41 35.28 -4.55
CA ASN A 27 -18.39 35.24 -3.51
C ASN A 27 -18.32 36.57 -2.73
N ALA A 28 -18.41 37.71 -3.42
CA ALA A 28 -18.45 39.03 -2.79
C ALA A 28 -19.70 39.20 -1.90
N ASN A 29 -20.87 38.77 -2.38
CA ASN A 29 -22.12 38.80 -1.59
C ASN A 29 -22.08 37.86 -0.38
N ALA A 30 -21.55 36.64 -0.53
CA ALA A 30 -21.36 35.71 0.58
C ALA A 30 -20.39 36.29 1.63
N TYR A 31 -19.29 36.92 1.19
CA TYR A 31 -18.33 37.55 2.08
C TYR A 31 -18.92 38.78 2.81
N ALA A 32 -19.77 39.57 2.14
CA ALA A 32 -20.49 40.68 2.75
C ALA A 32 -21.48 40.20 3.83
N ARG A 33 -22.24 39.12 3.55
CA ARG A 33 -23.13 38.48 4.53
C ARG A 33 -22.37 37.98 5.76
N PHE A 34 -21.23 37.31 5.55
CA PHE A 34 -20.37 36.85 6.64
C PHE A 34 -19.85 38.01 7.50
N ARG A 35 -19.43 39.13 6.89
CA ARG A 35 -19.00 40.31 7.65
C ARG A 35 -20.13 40.98 8.42
N ALA A 36 -21.32 41.09 7.83
CA ALA A 36 -22.48 41.65 8.51
C ALA A 36 -22.88 40.81 9.74
N CYS A 37 -22.92 39.48 9.59
CA CYS A 37 -23.24 38.58 10.69
C CYS A 37 -22.19 38.65 11.82
N ARG A 38 -20.91 38.77 11.47
CA ARG A 38 -19.82 38.92 12.44
C ARG A 38 -19.85 40.25 13.18
N ASN A 39 -20.25 41.33 12.52
CA ASN A 39 -20.41 42.64 13.15
C ASN A 39 -21.62 42.66 14.10
N ASN A 40 -22.76 42.10 13.69
CA ASN A 40 -23.94 41.98 14.55
C ASN A 40 -23.67 41.12 15.80
N SER A 41 -22.93 40.01 15.63
CA SER A 41 -22.53 39.15 16.75
C SER A 41 -21.61 39.87 17.74
N ARG A 42 -20.78 40.80 17.25
CA ARG A 42 -19.88 41.60 18.09
C ARG A 42 -20.64 42.69 18.85
N GLN A 43 -21.61 43.34 18.19
CA GLN A 43 -22.50 44.32 18.79
C GLN A 43 -23.37 43.72 19.90
N LEU A 44 -23.90 42.51 19.69
CA LEU A 44 -24.67 41.78 20.70
C LEU A 44 -23.82 41.41 21.91
N ARG A 45 -22.55 41.07 21.68
CA ARG A 45 -21.59 40.71 22.73
C ARG A 45 -21.14 41.93 23.56
N GLU A 46 -20.97 43.09 22.92
CA GLU A 46 -20.71 44.37 23.61
C GLU A 46 -21.95 44.82 24.43
N GLN A 47 -23.17 44.64 23.91
CA GLN A 47 -24.41 44.92 24.67
C GLN A 47 -24.61 44.00 25.88
N LEU A 48 -24.17 42.74 25.80
CA LEU A 48 -24.21 41.79 26.92
C LEU A 48 -23.11 42.04 27.97
N GLU A 49 -22.00 42.68 27.58
CA GLU A 49 -20.92 43.08 28.50
C GLU A 49 -21.28 44.38 29.26
N ASP A 50 -21.98 45.32 28.63
CA ASP A 50 -22.49 46.55 29.31
C ASP A 50 -23.61 46.26 30.33
N ALA A 51 -24.36 45.16 30.17
CA ALA A 51 -25.42 44.76 31.11
C ALA A 51 -24.89 44.05 32.38
N ARG A 52 -23.59 43.71 32.46
CA ARG A 52 -22.98 43.00 33.62
C ARG A 52 -22.56 43.91 34.78
N GLY A 53 -22.99 45.16 34.80
CA GLY A 53 -22.69 46.13 35.88
C GLY A 53 -23.58 46.03 37.13
N THR A 54 -24.63 45.20 37.14
CA THR A 54 -25.56 45.16 38.29
C THR A 54 -26.17 43.78 38.50
N PHE A 55 -25.87 43.21 39.67
CA PHE A 55 -26.48 42.07 40.37
C PHE A 55 -25.70 40.75 40.50
N HIS A 56 -25.87 40.23 41.71
CA HIS A 56 -25.07 39.32 42.52
C HIS A 56 -24.82 37.91 41.97
N ARG A 57 -23.67 37.41 42.42
CA ARG A 57 -23.17 36.03 42.44
C ARG A 57 -23.92 35.22 43.51
N GLU A 58 -24.64 34.20 43.08
CA GLU A 58 -25.21 33.01 43.76
C GLU A 58 -26.18 32.46 42.68
N ASP A 59 -26.04 31.29 42.06
CA ASP A 59 -25.84 29.94 42.60
C ASP A 59 -25.18 28.99 41.59
N ILE A 60 -24.56 27.96 42.16
CA ILE A 60 -24.04 26.73 41.54
C ILE A 60 -25.22 25.74 41.45
N LEU A 61 -25.18 24.83 40.46
CA LEU A 61 -26.05 23.64 40.22
C LEU A 61 -27.29 23.99 39.37
N GLU A 62 -27.78 23.20 38.41
CA GLU A 62 -27.70 21.75 38.15
C GLU A 62 -28.27 21.50 36.73
N ASP A 63 -27.95 20.32 36.19
CA ASP A 63 -28.55 19.51 35.12
C ASP A 63 -29.68 20.05 34.21
N HIS A 64 -29.66 19.65 32.92
CA HIS A 64 -30.54 18.57 32.42
C HIS A 64 -30.47 18.48 30.88
N TYR A 65 -30.00 17.32 30.42
CA TYR A 65 -30.40 16.77 29.13
C TYR A 65 -31.89 16.44 29.21
N GLU A 66 -32.73 17.05 28.38
CA GLU A 66 -34.06 16.52 28.07
C GLU A 66 -34.26 16.44 26.56
N ASP A 67 -34.40 15.20 26.11
CA ASP A 67 -34.95 14.79 24.83
C ASP A 67 -36.49 14.88 24.85
N HIS A 68 -37.07 15.11 23.66
CA HIS A 68 -38.46 14.90 23.24
C HIS A 68 -39.50 16.03 23.40
N PRO A 69 -40.64 15.98 22.67
CA PRO A 69 -40.90 15.48 21.32
C PRO A 69 -41.70 16.49 20.45
N ASN A 70 -41.86 16.18 19.16
CA ASN A 70 -42.78 16.82 18.20
C ASN A 70 -44.06 17.41 18.82
N SER A 71 -44.29 18.72 18.65
CA SER A 71 -45.64 19.28 18.61
C SER A 71 -45.78 20.26 17.45
N HIS A 72 -46.52 19.82 16.43
CA HIS A 72 -47.13 20.66 15.42
C HIS A 72 -47.96 21.77 16.08
N ARG A 73 -47.65 23.04 15.80
CA ARG A 73 -48.64 24.12 15.75
C ARG A 73 -48.33 25.05 14.59
N ASP A 74 -49.30 25.13 13.69
CA ASP A 74 -49.39 26.06 12.57
C ASP A 74 -49.15 27.50 13.01
N ALA A 75 -48.21 28.16 12.34
CA ALA A 75 -48.21 29.60 12.16
C ALA A 75 -47.76 29.89 10.73
N THR A 76 -48.75 30.14 9.88
CA THR A 76 -48.61 30.68 8.54
C THR A 76 -47.86 32.02 8.58
N ASP A 77 -46.63 32.05 8.05
CA ASP A 77 -46.08 33.28 7.46
C ASP A 77 -45.39 32.91 6.14
N SER A 78 -46.08 33.21 5.05
CA SER A 78 -45.64 33.00 3.68
C SER A 78 -44.55 34.03 3.33
N LYS A 79 -43.28 33.63 3.40
CA LYS A 79 -42.20 34.29 2.68
C LYS A 79 -41.42 33.25 1.90
N THR A 80 -41.63 33.27 0.60
CA THR A 80 -40.93 32.49 -0.40
C THR A 80 -39.43 32.80 -0.31
N GLU A 81 -38.65 31.87 0.24
CA GLU A 81 -37.19 31.90 0.07
C GLU A 81 -36.88 31.58 -1.41
N PRO A 82 -36.02 32.36 -2.10
CA PRO A 82 -35.62 32.02 -3.45
C PRO A 82 -34.73 30.78 -3.40
N GLU A 83 -35.17 29.72 -4.08
CA GLU A 83 -34.39 28.52 -4.35
C GLU A 83 -33.04 28.92 -4.99
N ASP A 84 -31.94 28.79 -4.24
CA ASP A 84 -30.58 29.03 -4.71
C ASP A 84 -30.15 27.81 -5.56
N GLU A 85 -30.75 27.65 -6.75
CA GLU A 85 -30.31 26.67 -7.74
C GLU A 85 -28.86 27.00 -8.15
N CYS A 86 -27.93 26.18 -7.67
CA CYS A 86 -26.54 26.26 -8.06
C CYS A 86 -26.40 25.75 -9.50
N GLU A 87 -26.46 26.67 -10.47
CA GLU A 87 -26.16 26.36 -11.88
C GLU A 87 -24.74 25.76 -11.99
N TRP A 88 -24.68 24.47 -12.32
CA TRP A 88 -23.42 23.75 -12.51
C TRP A 88 -22.77 24.23 -13.82
N VAL A 89 -21.75 25.07 -13.71
CA VAL A 89 -20.93 25.44 -14.86
C VAL A 89 -19.98 24.28 -15.17
N GLU A 90 -20.30 23.53 -16.23
CA GLU A 90 -19.43 22.49 -16.76
C GLU A 90 -18.24 23.15 -17.50
N ILE A 91 -17.06 23.13 -16.87
CA ILE A 91 -15.83 23.60 -17.50
C ILE A 91 -15.31 22.43 -18.34
N HIS A 92 -15.53 22.47 -19.65
CA HIS A 92 -14.87 21.53 -20.55
C HIS A 92 -13.34 21.68 -20.43
N GLU A 93 -12.65 20.61 -20.04
CA GLU A 93 -11.18 20.54 -20.09
C GLU A 93 -10.73 20.58 -21.54
N GLU A 94 -10.51 21.77 -22.09
CA GLU A 94 -9.83 21.91 -23.37
C GLU A 94 -8.34 21.59 -23.22
N GLY A 95 -7.95 20.46 -23.83
CA GLY A 95 -6.59 20.21 -24.31
C GLY A 95 -6.00 18.91 -23.80
N THR A 96 -6.22 17.82 -24.54
CA THR A 96 -5.40 16.60 -24.48
C THR A 96 -3.93 17.00 -24.44
N LEU A 97 -3.22 16.66 -23.36
CA LEU A 97 -1.76 16.82 -23.29
C LEU A 97 -1.14 16.29 -24.57
N ASN A 98 -0.23 17.03 -25.19
CA ASN A 98 0.46 16.58 -26.40
C ASN A 98 1.05 15.18 -26.13
N PRO A 99 0.77 14.16 -26.96
CA PRO A 99 1.27 12.80 -26.74
C PRO A 99 2.78 12.75 -26.53
N ILE A 100 3.54 13.67 -27.15
CA ILE A 100 4.98 13.81 -26.96
C ILE A 100 5.34 14.26 -25.53
N ASP A 101 4.60 15.21 -24.97
CA ASP A 101 4.83 15.69 -23.60
C ASP A 101 4.56 14.59 -22.57
N SER A 102 3.50 13.79 -22.79
CA SER A 102 3.20 12.62 -21.95
C SER A 102 4.33 11.58 -21.97
N ILE A 103 4.91 11.31 -23.15
CA ILE A 103 6.06 10.39 -23.29
C ILE A 103 7.32 10.97 -22.61
N ILE A 104 7.58 12.27 -22.75
CA ILE A 104 8.72 12.94 -22.10
C ILE A 104 8.56 12.89 -20.58
N GLU A 105 7.36 13.16 -20.06
CA GLU A 105 7.06 13.07 -18.63
C GLU A 105 7.22 11.65 -18.09
N ALA A 106 6.75 10.65 -18.83
CA ALA A 106 6.93 9.23 -18.49
C ALA A 106 8.42 8.86 -18.45
N ARG A 107 9.21 9.24 -19.46
CA ARG A 107 10.66 8.98 -19.48
C ARG A 107 11.40 9.72 -18.36
N LYS A 108 11.04 10.96 -18.05
CA LYS A 108 11.58 11.70 -16.89
C LYS A 108 11.21 11.03 -15.56
N ALA A 109 10.02 10.47 -15.44
CA ALA A 109 9.61 9.70 -14.26
C ALA A 109 10.44 8.41 -14.14
N GLN A 110 10.58 7.66 -15.24
CA GLN A 110 11.40 6.45 -15.31
C GLN A 110 12.86 6.71 -14.92
N HIS A 111 13.50 7.76 -15.45
CA HIS A 111 14.88 8.11 -15.07
C HIS A 111 15.01 8.48 -13.59
N ARG A 112 14.02 9.19 -13.03
CA ARG A 112 14.01 9.51 -11.59
C ARG A 112 13.93 8.26 -10.74
N GLU A 113 13.15 7.27 -11.17
CA GLU A 113 13.01 5.99 -10.46
C GLU A 113 14.27 5.13 -10.57
N LEU A 114 14.87 5.01 -11.76
CA LEU A 114 16.14 4.29 -11.94
C LEU A 114 17.25 4.92 -11.09
N ALA A 115 17.33 6.25 -11.06
CA ALA A 115 18.28 6.94 -10.19
C ALA A 115 18.01 6.67 -8.71
N LYS A 116 16.73 6.65 -8.30
CA LYS A 116 16.33 6.31 -6.94
C LYS A 116 16.79 4.88 -6.59
N GLN A 117 16.48 3.88 -7.42
CA GLN A 117 16.91 2.49 -7.20
C GLN A 117 18.42 2.35 -7.10
N HIS A 118 19.16 2.98 -8.00
CA HIS A 118 20.62 2.99 -7.95
C HIS A 118 21.15 3.59 -6.66
N ASN A 119 20.57 4.70 -6.20
CA ASN A 119 20.95 5.32 -4.92
C ASN A 119 20.65 4.41 -3.73
N TYR A 120 19.53 3.66 -3.76
CA TYR A 120 19.22 2.67 -2.74
C TYR A 120 20.22 1.51 -2.77
N SER A 121 20.54 0.96 -3.95
CA SER A 121 21.44 -0.18 -4.06
C SER A 121 22.86 0.11 -3.56
N ILE A 122 23.37 1.33 -3.73
CA ILE A 122 24.70 1.72 -3.25
C ILE A 122 24.73 1.76 -1.71
N MET A 123 23.66 2.25 -1.10
CA MET A 123 23.65 2.60 0.32
C MET A 123 23.17 1.48 1.22
N ILE A 124 22.30 0.59 0.72
CA ILE A 124 21.55 -0.37 1.55
C ILE A 124 22.44 -1.36 2.30
N GLU A 125 23.54 -1.84 1.70
CA GLU A 125 24.46 -2.79 2.36
C GLU A 125 25.12 -2.15 3.59
N SER A 126 25.66 -0.94 3.43
CA SER A 126 26.26 -0.18 4.53
C SER A 126 25.23 0.15 5.61
N LEU A 127 24.01 0.52 5.21
CA LEU A 127 22.92 0.81 6.14
C LEU A 127 22.48 -0.42 6.92
N HIS A 128 22.36 -1.59 6.27
CA HIS A 128 21.96 -2.83 6.93
C HIS A 128 23.00 -3.31 7.95
N SER A 129 24.29 -3.21 7.61
CA SER A 129 25.35 -3.55 8.55
C SER A 129 25.30 -2.69 9.83
N GLU A 130 25.08 -1.38 9.68
CA GLU A 130 24.97 -0.46 10.80
C GLU A 130 23.67 -0.65 11.57
N TYR A 131 22.57 -0.92 10.87
CA TYR A 131 21.27 -1.26 11.43
C TYR A 131 21.37 -2.44 12.39
N MET A 132 21.98 -3.55 11.96
CA MET A 132 22.17 -4.73 12.79
C MET A 132 23.02 -4.42 14.04
N ARG A 133 24.12 -3.68 13.85
CA ARG A 133 25.00 -3.27 14.95
C ARG A 133 24.26 -2.43 15.99
N LEU A 134 23.44 -1.48 15.55
CA LEU A 134 22.69 -0.60 16.43
C LEU A 134 21.50 -1.32 17.07
N LYS A 135 20.74 -2.12 16.31
CA LYS A 135 19.66 -2.97 16.82
C LYS A 135 20.14 -3.84 17.98
N PHE A 136 21.34 -4.42 17.88
CA PHE A 136 21.96 -5.16 18.99
C PHE A 136 22.31 -4.25 20.17
N LYS A 137 23.03 -3.14 19.95
CA LYS A 137 23.50 -2.26 21.03
C LYS A 137 22.40 -1.54 21.79
N THR A 138 21.28 -1.24 21.14
CA THR A 138 20.16 -0.48 21.71
C THR A 138 19.03 -1.37 22.17
N GLU A 139 19.18 -2.69 22.13
CA GLU A 139 18.11 -3.67 22.39
C GLU A 139 16.88 -3.35 21.54
N ASN A 140 17.08 -3.22 20.23
CA ASN A 140 16.07 -2.79 19.27
C ASN A 140 15.45 -1.43 19.62
N TRP A 141 16.28 -0.46 20.01
CA TRP A 141 15.88 0.87 20.47
C TRP A 141 14.88 0.86 21.65
N ALA A 142 14.84 -0.22 22.43
CA ALA A 142 14.07 -0.32 23.67
C ALA A 142 14.93 -0.17 24.94
N GLY A 143 16.25 -0.33 24.82
CA GLY A 143 17.19 -0.27 25.93
C GLY A 143 17.58 1.16 26.33
N SER A 144 18.34 1.26 27.43
CA SER A 144 18.78 2.56 28.00
C SER A 144 19.68 3.39 27.06
N TRP A 145 20.26 2.78 26.04
CA TRP A 145 21.16 3.45 25.09
C TRP A 145 20.45 3.86 23.78
N ALA A 146 19.13 3.75 23.69
CA ALA A 146 18.37 4.05 22.47
C ALA A 146 18.55 5.49 21.96
N SER A 147 18.79 6.45 22.85
CA SER A 147 18.98 7.87 22.52
C SER A 147 20.44 8.30 22.41
N ASN A 148 21.40 7.39 22.52
CA ASN A 148 22.82 7.72 22.45
C ASN A 148 23.23 8.11 21.01
N ASP A 149 24.21 9.00 20.91
CA ASP A 149 24.85 9.32 19.64
C ASP A 149 25.96 8.30 19.35
N PHE A 150 25.77 7.48 18.31
CA PHE A 150 26.71 6.43 17.94
C PHE A 150 27.65 6.84 16.78
N ARG A 151 27.65 8.11 16.38
CA ARG A 151 28.55 8.58 15.31
C ARG A 151 29.99 8.47 15.75
N ASN A 152 30.81 7.81 14.94
CA ASN A 152 32.24 7.68 15.19
C ASN A 152 33.03 8.07 13.94
N CYS A 153 33.61 9.27 13.93
CA CYS A 153 34.34 9.81 12.80
C CYS A 153 35.48 10.73 13.25
N ASN A 154 36.70 10.39 12.81
CA ASN A 154 37.94 11.12 13.12
C ASN A 154 38.28 12.23 12.11
N CYS A 155 37.40 12.52 11.15
CA CYS A 155 37.64 13.58 10.17
C CYS A 155 37.59 14.97 10.83
N LEU A 156 38.41 15.88 10.29
CA LEU A 156 38.47 17.28 10.73
C LEU A 156 37.09 17.95 10.65
N PRO A 157 36.74 18.85 11.60
CA PRO A 157 35.48 19.59 11.57
C PRO A 157 35.27 20.39 10.28
N SER A 158 36.35 20.86 9.64
CA SER A 158 36.33 21.56 8.34
C SER A 158 35.76 20.70 7.20
N ASN A 159 35.88 19.38 7.30
CA ASN A 159 35.40 18.46 6.28
C ASN A 159 33.94 18.06 6.49
N LYS A 160 33.34 18.46 7.63
CA LYS A 160 31.94 18.14 7.96
C LYS A 160 31.02 19.23 7.42
N SER A 161 29.94 18.81 6.75
CA SER A 161 28.90 19.72 6.27
C SER A 161 27.71 19.72 7.22
N ALA A 162 27.25 20.90 7.63
CA ALA A 162 26.08 21.06 8.46
C ALA A 162 24.84 21.29 7.58
N ARG A 163 23.76 20.54 7.81
CA ARG A 163 22.47 20.72 7.12
C ARG A 163 21.31 20.59 8.09
N LEU A 164 20.23 21.31 7.78
CA LEU A 164 18.98 21.21 8.52
C LEU A 164 18.22 19.94 8.10
N VAL A 165 17.80 19.16 9.09
CA VAL A 165 16.98 17.95 8.93
C VAL A 165 15.78 18.06 9.87
N ASP A 166 14.60 17.77 9.34
CA ASP A 166 13.38 17.62 10.11
C ASP A 166 13.38 16.25 10.78
N LEU A 167 13.57 16.21 12.09
CA LEU A 167 13.55 15.00 12.91
C LEU A 167 12.17 14.84 13.53
N VAL A 168 11.58 13.66 13.37
CA VAL A 168 10.24 13.34 13.86
C VAL A 168 10.29 12.11 14.75
N ASP A 169 9.88 12.27 16.00
CA ASP A 169 9.81 11.23 17.02
C ASP A 169 8.33 10.93 17.37
N ILE A 170 8.07 9.91 18.17
CA ILE A 170 6.76 9.67 18.79
C ILE A 170 6.40 10.80 19.78
N SER A 171 7.40 11.44 20.39
CA SER A 171 7.22 12.42 21.46
C SER A 171 7.29 13.88 21.01
N GLY A 172 7.87 14.16 19.84
CA GLY A 172 8.07 15.53 19.35
C GLY A 172 8.62 15.59 17.93
N GLN A 173 8.57 16.77 17.30
CA GLN A 173 9.25 17.05 16.04
C GLN A 173 10.08 18.35 16.10
N SER A 174 11.24 18.37 15.43
CA SER A 174 12.14 19.52 15.41
C SER A 174 12.97 19.60 14.13
N ARG A 175 13.40 20.81 13.78
CA ARG A 175 14.33 21.07 12.67
C ARG A 175 15.71 21.28 13.26
N THR A 176 16.57 20.31 13.08
CA THR A 176 17.86 20.21 13.76
C THR A 176 19.00 20.31 12.77
N THR A 177 20.07 21.03 13.15
CA THR A 177 21.31 21.08 12.38
C THR A 177 22.12 19.80 12.62
N VAL A 178 22.16 18.93 11.62
CA VAL A 178 22.93 17.68 11.64
C VAL A 178 24.24 17.89 10.90
N LYS A 179 25.35 17.42 11.49
CA LYS A 179 26.68 17.40 10.87
C LYS A 179 26.90 16.08 10.16
N PHE A 180 27.17 16.15 8.87
CA PHE A 180 27.46 15.02 7.99
C PHE A 180 28.92 15.02 7.59
N CYS A 181 29.52 13.83 7.49
CA CYS A 181 30.92 13.69 7.11
C CYS A 181 31.02 12.92 5.78
N PRO A 182 31.90 13.32 4.85
CA PRO A 182 32.12 12.56 3.61
C PRO A 182 32.58 11.12 3.80
N CYS A 183 33.05 10.72 4.98
CA CYS A 183 33.47 9.34 5.27
C CYS A 183 32.31 8.38 5.56
N THR A 184 31.08 8.88 5.71
CA THR A 184 29.93 8.07 6.12
C THR A 184 28.69 8.57 5.39
N GLU A 185 27.91 7.64 4.86
CA GLU A 185 26.66 7.98 4.17
C GLU A 185 25.70 8.77 5.07
N ASP A 186 24.91 9.66 4.46
CA ASP A 186 23.98 10.52 5.20
C ASP A 186 22.94 9.71 5.99
N THR A 187 22.45 8.63 5.38
CA THR A 187 21.46 7.72 5.95
C THR A 187 22.03 6.95 7.14
N VAL A 188 23.26 6.45 7.02
CA VAL A 188 23.99 5.80 8.11
C VAL A 188 24.23 6.78 9.26
N THR A 189 24.59 8.02 8.94
CA THR A 189 24.77 9.09 9.95
C THR A 189 23.47 9.36 10.72
N LEU A 190 22.31 9.39 10.04
CA LEU A 190 21.02 9.54 10.70
C LEU A 190 20.64 8.31 11.51
N LEU A 191 20.95 7.11 11.03
CA LEU A 191 20.68 5.88 11.76
C LEU A 191 21.53 5.80 13.05
N GLN A 192 22.78 6.25 13.00
CA GLN A 192 23.65 6.42 14.18
C GLN A 192 23.12 7.42 15.21
N LEU A 193 22.23 8.32 14.80
CA LEU A 193 21.50 9.24 15.68
C LEU A 193 20.15 8.66 16.16
N GLY A 194 19.79 7.44 15.74
CA GLY A 194 18.53 6.79 16.09
C GLY A 194 17.37 7.12 15.14
N TYR A 195 17.63 7.56 13.91
CA TYR A 195 16.60 7.95 12.93
C TYR A 195 16.74 7.23 11.59
N MET A 196 15.62 6.75 11.06
CA MET A 196 15.47 6.31 9.68
C MET A 196 15.29 7.49 8.74
N ALA A 197 16.07 7.55 7.67
CA ALA A 197 15.99 8.63 6.69
C ALA A 197 14.77 8.48 5.76
N GLY A 198 14.07 9.58 5.48
CA GLY A 198 12.95 9.61 4.53
C GLY A 198 13.35 9.66 3.04
N SER A 199 14.65 9.62 2.74
CA SER A 199 15.18 9.53 1.38
C SER A 199 16.64 9.07 1.40
N PRO A 200 17.13 8.36 0.36
CA PRO A 200 18.47 7.79 0.35
C PRO A 200 19.56 8.87 0.22
N MET A 201 19.32 9.92 -0.56
CA MET A 201 20.30 10.97 -0.84
C MET A 201 19.89 12.29 -0.20
N LYS A 202 20.82 12.92 0.51
CA LYS A 202 20.64 14.24 1.15
C LYS A 202 19.28 14.40 1.87
N PRO A 203 18.97 13.50 2.83
CA PRO A 203 17.71 13.49 3.53
C PRO A 203 17.42 14.82 4.23
N GLN A 204 16.19 15.31 4.03
CA GLN A 204 15.66 16.50 4.69
C GLN A 204 14.74 16.16 5.85
N THR A 205 14.28 14.92 5.93
CA THR A 205 13.35 14.43 6.93
C THR A 205 13.81 13.05 7.39
N ALA A 206 13.77 12.80 8.69
CA ALA A 206 14.11 11.52 9.29
C ALA A 206 13.18 11.22 10.47
N PHE A 207 12.90 9.94 10.70
CA PHE A 207 11.93 9.46 11.67
C PHE A 207 12.61 8.56 12.68
N SER A 208 12.35 8.76 13.97
CA SER A 208 13.00 7.97 15.02
C SER A 208 12.75 6.47 14.82
N MET A 209 13.72 5.64 15.18
CA MET A 209 13.57 4.18 15.12
C MET A 209 12.44 3.65 16.01
N PRO A 210 12.22 4.16 17.24
CA PRO A 210 11.02 3.85 18.02
C PRO A 210 9.71 4.14 17.29
N LEU A 211 9.61 5.26 16.56
CA LEU A 211 8.44 5.58 15.75
C LEU A 211 8.24 4.59 14.59
N MET A 212 9.32 4.14 13.95
CA MET A 212 9.25 3.11 12.89
C MET A 212 8.75 1.78 13.46
N ILE A 213 9.30 1.34 14.59
CA ILE A 213 8.90 0.11 15.28
C ILE A 213 7.43 0.19 15.70
N PHE A 214 7.02 1.29 16.34
CA PHE A 214 5.64 1.51 16.75
C PHE A 214 4.67 1.48 15.58
N HIS A 215 4.98 2.19 14.49
CA HIS A 215 4.16 2.16 13.28
C HIS A 215 4.08 0.74 12.69
N ASN A 216 5.18 -0.02 12.68
CA ASN A 216 5.17 -1.39 12.16
C ASN A 216 4.24 -2.30 12.98
N HIS A 217 4.23 -2.18 14.31
CA HIS A 217 3.28 -2.88 15.17
C HIS A 217 1.83 -2.45 14.93
N LEU A 218 1.57 -1.15 14.78
CA LEU A 218 0.22 -0.65 14.45
C LEU A 218 -0.25 -1.13 13.08
N TRP A 219 0.63 -1.19 12.09
CA TRP A 219 0.28 -1.72 10.79
C TRP A 219 -0.06 -3.22 10.88
N ASN A 220 0.74 -4.02 11.59
CA ASN A 220 0.52 -5.45 11.77
C ASN A 220 -0.78 -5.78 12.54
N ASN A 221 -1.14 -4.99 13.55
CA ASN A 221 -2.26 -5.30 14.44
C ASN A 221 -3.54 -4.53 14.11
N CYS A 222 -3.42 -3.36 13.46
CA CYS A 222 -4.55 -2.45 13.25
C CYS A 222 -4.73 -2.03 11.78
N HIS A 223 -3.89 -2.52 10.86
CA HIS A 223 -3.98 -2.22 9.42
C HIS A 223 -3.97 -0.71 9.10
N VAL A 224 -3.22 0.08 9.89
CA VAL A 224 -3.22 1.53 9.76
C VAL A 224 -2.57 1.96 8.44
N GLY A 225 -3.31 2.75 7.65
CA GLY A 225 -2.76 3.37 6.44
C GLY A 225 -1.77 4.50 6.75
N THR A 226 -0.78 4.71 5.89
CA THR A 226 0.23 5.76 6.07
C THR A 226 -0.36 7.17 6.15
N MET A 227 -1.40 7.47 5.36
CA MET A 227 -2.05 8.78 5.37
C MET A 227 -2.75 9.08 6.70
N PRO A 228 -3.71 8.26 7.20
CA PRO A 228 -4.32 8.51 8.49
C PRO A 228 -3.29 8.53 9.62
N PHE A 229 -2.27 7.67 9.59
CA PHE A 229 -1.19 7.70 10.57
C PHE A 229 -0.44 9.04 10.61
N THR A 230 0.01 9.53 9.46
CA THR A 230 0.80 10.77 9.39
C THR A 230 -0.03 12.01 9.70
N LEU A 231 -1.33 12.01 9.41
CA LEU A 231 -2.25 13.06 9.85
C LEU A 231 -2.41 13.05 11.38
N ALA A 232 -2.69 11.89 11.96
CA ALA A 232 -2.81 11.74 13.41
C ALA A 232 -1.52 12.12 14.14
N LEU A 233 -0.36 11.68 13.62
CA LEU A 233 0.95 12.03 14.15
C LEU A 233 1.18 13.54 14.10
N ARG A 234 0.89 14.20 12.97
CA ARG A 234 1.00 15.66 12.86
C ARG A 234 0.13 16.36 13.91
N ASP A 235 -1.15 16.00 13.98
CA ASP A 235 -2.11 16.65 14.88
C ASP A 235 -1.76 16.41 16.36
N TYR A 236 -1.11 15.27 16.65
CA TYR A 236 -0.58 14.96 17.98
C TYR A 236 0.71 15.76 18.32
N LEU A 237 1.63 15.92 17.36
CA LEU A 237 2.94 16.53 17.59
C LEU A 237 2.95 18.06 17.50
N GLU A 238 2.13 18.66 16.63
CA GLU A 238 2.09 20.13 16.43
C GLU A 238 1.80 20.92 17.73
N PRO A 239 0.91 20.48 18.65
CA PRO A 239 0.70 21.18 19.92
C PRO A 239 1.84 20.99 20.92
N ARG A 240 2.63 19.91 20.80
CA ARG A 240 3.67 19.52 21.77
C ARG A 240 5.06 20.03 21.40
N SER A 241 5.24 20.41 20.14
CA SER A 241 6.53 20.76 19.56
C SER A 241 6.35 21.77 18.43
N GLN A 242 7.41 22.10 17.70
CA GLN A 242 7.29 23.09 16.64
C GLN A 242 6.52 22.56 15.43
N ARG A 243 5.84 23.45 14.71
CA ARG A 243 5.27 23.13 13.40
C ARG A 243 6.37 23.05 12.34
N LEU A 244 6.45 21.92 11.64
CA LEU A 244 7.36 21.77 10.51
C LEU A 244 6.72 22.36 9.24
N HIS A 245 7.43 23.30 8.62
CA HIS A 245 6.98 23.96 7.40
C HIS A 245 7.71 23.46 6.15
N ALA A 246 6.99 23.46 5.03
CA ALA A 246 7.58 23.26 3.72
C ALA A 246 8.63 24.35 3.43
N LYS A 247 9.62 24.02 2.59
CA LYS A 247 10.74 24.93 2.29
C LYS A 247 10.18 26.23 1.68
N ASN A 248 10.53 27.37 2.27
CA ASN A 248 10.10 28.70 1.84
C ASN A 248 8.57 28.90 1.81
N SER A 249 7.82 28.18 2.65
CA SER A 249 6.36 28.27 2.71
C SER A 249 5.86 28.24 4.15
N SER A 250 4.67 28.79 4.40
CA SER A 250 3.96 28.66 5.67
C SER A 250 3.09 27.40 5.75
N HIS A 251 2.95 26.65 4.64
CA HIS A 251 2.20 25.40 4.64
C HIS A 251 2.93 24.32 5.44
N ALA A 252 2.14 23.45 6.08
CA ALA A 252 2.66 22.29 6.82
C ALA A 252 3.49 21.40 5.87
N ARG A 253 4.57 20.83 6.40
CA ARG A 253 5.39 19.84 5.70
C ARG A 253 4.53 18.60 5.39
N ASP A 254 4.58 18.12 4.15
CA ASP A 254 4.05 16.81 3.80
C ASP A 254 4.99 15.72 4.34
N LEU A 255 4.57 15.08 5.44
CA LEU A 255 5.31 13.96 6.04
C LEU A 255 4.97 12.62 5.40
N ARG A 256 3.86 12.50 4.66
CA ARG A 256 3.37 11.21 4.15
C ARG A 256 4.38 10.54 3.23
N ARG A 257 4.88 11.28 2.23
CA ARG A 257 5.86 10.76 1.25
C ARG A 257 7.18 10.33 1.89
N PRO A 258 7.89 11.19 2.68
CA PRO A 258 9.12 10.77 3.31
C PRO A 258 8.89 9.67 4.36
N PHE A 259 7.74 9.64 5.03
CA PHE A 259 7.40 8.59 5.98
C PHE A 259 7.19 7.24 5.29
N SER A 260 6.42 7.19 4.18
CA SER A 260 6.29 5.97 3.38
C SER A 260 7.66 5.43 2.95
N ALA A 261 8.54 6.30 2.44
CA ALA A 261 9.89 5.89 2.04
C ALA A 261 10.73 5.35 3.21
N ALA A 262 10.61 5.96 4.41
CA ALA A 262 11.28 5.47 5.61
C ALA A 262 10.74 4.12 6.08
N VAL A 263 9.41 3.91 6.00
CA VAL A 263 8.77 2.62 6.33
C VAL A 263 9.22 1.53 5.36
N ASP A 264 9.25 1.81 4.06
CA ASP A 264 9.74 0.86 3.05
C ASP A 264 11.19 0.47 3.30
N MET A 265 12.04 1.47 3.62
CA MET A 265 13.45 1.23 3.98
C MET A 265 13.57 0.40 5.27
N PHE A 266 12.79 0.72 6.30
CA PHE A 266 12.77 -0.05 7.55
C PHE A 266 12.38 -1.51 7.33
N ARG A 267 11.32 -1.77 6.56
CA ARG A 267 10.87 -3.13 6.24
C ARG A 267 11.88 -3.89 5.39
N LEU A 268 12.55 -3.22 4.45
CA LEU A 268 13.63 -3.82 3.68
C LEU A 268 14.80 -4.25 4.59
N LEU A 269 15.16 -3.44 5.60
CA LEU A 269 16.20 -3.81 6.57
C LEU A 269 15.78 -5.00 7.45
N GLU A 270 14.50 -5.09 7.84
CA GLU A 270 13.98 -6.27 8.54
C GLU A 270 14.06 -7.51 7.64
N ASP A 271 13.59 -7.45 6.39
CA ASP A 271 13.66 -8.58 5.45
C ASP A 271 15.10 -9.01 5.18
N MET A 272 16.02 -8.06 4.96
CA MET A 272 17.46 -8.36 4.83
C MET A 272 18.03 -9.04 6.07
N THR A 273 17.54 -8.68 7.26
CA THR A 273 17.95 -9.29 8.53
C THR A 273 17.48 -10.73 8.62
N ASP A 274 16.21 -10.99 8.32
CA ASP A 274 15.64 -12.34 8.33
C ASP A 274 16.34 -13.22 7.29
N ASN A 275 16.56 -12.69 6.09
CA ASN A 275 17.32 -13.36 5.02
C ASN A 275 18.73 -13.73 5.45
N LEU A 276 19.42 -12.84 6.16
CA LEU A 276 20.75 -13.09 6.69
C LEU A 276 20.72 -14.17 7.77
N ASN A 277 19.74 -14.12 8.69
CA ASN A 277 19.56 -15.12 9.73
C ASN A 277 19.30 -16.51 9.14
N PHE A 278 18.42 -16.63 8.15
CA PHE A 278 18.14 -17.90 7.47
C PHE A 278 19.38 -18.48 6.80
N ARG A 279 20.17 -17.64 6.13
CA ARG A 279 21.43 -18.04 5.50
C ARG A 279 22.48 -18.46 6.52
N TYR A 280 22.62 -17.72 7.61
CA TYR A 280 23.62 -18.00 8.65
C TYR A 280 23.29 -19.28 9.41
N LEU A 281 22.01 -19.49 9.74
CA LEU A 281 21.50 -20.70 10.40
C LEU A 281 21.39 -21.90 9.45
N GLN A 282 21.61 -21.69 8.13
CA GLN A 282 21.52 -22.72 7.09
C GLN A 282 20.15 -23.42 7.07
N LEU A 283 19.07 -22.66 7.27
CA LEU A 283 17.73 -23.21 7.31
C LEU A 283 17.33 -23.74 5.93
N THR A 284 16.70 -24.91 5.90
CA THR A 284 16.06 -25.45 4.69
C THR A 284 14.82 -24.62 4.33
N LYS A 285 14.32 -24.74 3.08
CA LYS A 285 13.11 -24.04 2.66
C LYS A 285 11.90 -24.37 3.55
N GLN A 286 11.70 -25.66 3.87
CA GLN A 286 10.69 -26.11 4.83
C GLN A 286 10.87 -25.50 6.23
N GLN A 287 12.10 -25.40 6.75
CA GLN A 287 12.34 -24.75 8.05
C GLN A 287 12.06 -23.25 8.02
N ILE A 288 12.34 -22.59 6.90
CA ILE A 288 11.96 -21.18 6.69
C ILE A 288 10.43 -21.06 6.70
N LEU A 289 9.71 -21.92 5.97
CA LEU A 289 8.24 -21.96 6.02
C LEU A 289 7.73 -22.18 7.44
N ALA A 290 8.32 -23.10 8.19
CA ALA A 290 7.96 -23.35 9.58
C ALA A 290 8.14 -22.11 10.46
N ASN A 291 9.21 -21.34 10.23
CA ASN A 291 9.50 -20.13 10.98
C ASN A 291 8.54 -18.98 10.66
N VAL A 292 8.19 -18.80 9.38
CA VAL A 292 7.44 -17.62 8.91
C VAL A 292 5.93 -17.85 8.76
N THR A 293 5.47 -19.10 8.74
CA THR A 293 4.05 -19.44 8.52
C THR A 293 3.48 -20.27 9.66
N CYS A 294 3.66 -21.60 9.65
CA CYS A 294 3.09 -22.54 10.60
C CYS A 294 4.12 -23.58 11.04
N PRO A 295 4.65 -23.48 12.27
CA PRO A 295 5.57 -24.48 12.82
C PRO A 295 4.97 -25.88 12.91
N VAL A 296 3.65 -25.99 13.08
CA VAL A 296 2.95 -27.29 13.18
C VAL A 296 2.89 -27.99 11.82
N CYS A 297 2.61 -27.24 10.76
CA CYS A 297 2.51 -27.80 9.42
C CYS A 297 3.87 -28.04 8.77
N PHE A 298 4.84 -27.15 8.95
CA PHE A 298 6.13 -27.23 8.23
C PHE A 298 7.30 -27.62 9.14
N GLY A 299 7.06 -27.81 10.44
CA GLY A 299 8.07 -28.27 11.38
C GLY A 299 8.56 -29.70 11.10
N PRO A 300 9.55 -30.16 11.87
CA PRO A 300 10.09 -31.51 11.73
C PRO A 300 9.04 -32.57 12.08
N GLN A 301 9.17 -33.74 11.45
CA GLN A 301 8.32 -34.88 11.76
C GLN A 301 8.45 -35.30 13.24
N PRO A 302 7.34 -35.64 13.91
CA PRO A 302 7.38 -36.07 15.30
C PRO A 302 8.13 -37.42 15.43
N PRO A 303 8.92 -37.65 16.50
CA PRO A 303 9.70 -38.88 16.64
C PRO A 303 8.83 -40.14 16.81
N ASN A 304 7.60 -39.98 17.31
CA ASN A 304 6.60 -41.03 17.53
C ASN A 304 5.63 -41.19 16.35
N ILE A 305 6.08 -40.88 15.14
CA ILE A 305 5.26 -40.85 13.93
C ILE A 305 4.50 -42.18 13.67
N ASN A 306 5.02 -43.31 14.13
CA ASN A 306 4.37 -44.64 14.06
C ASN A 306 3.09 -44.79 14.91
N VAL A 307 2.82 -43.85 15.83
CA VAL A 307 1.61 -43.87 16.67
C VAL A 307 0.39 -43.35 15.89
N TYR A 308 0.60 -42.56 14.83
CA TYR A 308 -0.48 -41.98 14.05
C TYR A 308 -0.97 -42.94 12.95
N PRO A 309 -2.28 -42.99 12.65
CA PRO A 309 -2.81 -43.80 11.56
C PRO A 309 -2.16 -43.44 10.23
N GLN A 310 -1.84 -44.44 9.40
CA GLN A 310 -1.18 -44.25 8.11
C GLN A 310 -1.92 -43.26 7.19
N SER A 311 -3.24 -43.15 7.31
CA SER A 311 -4.08 -42.22 6.54
C SER A 311 -3.93 -40.74 6.90
N THR A 312 -3.43 -40.41 8.09
CA THR A 312 -3.34 -39.02 8.61
C THR A 312 -1.94 -38.65 9.09
N ARG A 313 -1.07 -39.64 9.23
CA ARG A 313 0.31 -39.48 9.67
C ARG A 313 1.06 -38.56 8.70
N ASP A 314 1.54 -37.45 9.25
CA ASP A 314 2.35 -36.43 8.55
C ASP A 314 1.68 -35.81 7.31
N GLN A 315 0.35 -35.85 7.27
CA GLN A 315 -0.43 -35.26 6.20
C GLN A 315 -0.45 -33.73 6.31
N LEU A 316 0.01 -33.06 5.25
CA LEU A 316 -0.14 -31.62 5.09
C LEU A 316 -1.45 -31.33 4.37
N VAL A 317 -2.31 -30.51 4.97
CA VAL A 317 -3.58 -30.08 4.39
C VAL A 317 -3.50 -28.59 4.05
N ILE A 318 -3.68 -28.26 2.78
CA ILE A 318 -3.66 -26.88 2.25
C ILE A 318 -4.97 -26.57 1.55
N CYS A 319 -5.55 -25.43 1.88
CA CYS A 319 -6.73 -24.87 1.23
C CYS A 319 -6.30 -23.74 0.29
N LEU A 320 -6.86 -23.67 -0.91
CA LEU A 320 -6.65 -22.57 -1.86
C LEU A 320 -7.97 -21.86 -2.15
N ASP A 321 -7.91 -20.53 -2.28
CA ASP A 321 -9.06 -19.71 -2.64
C ASP A 321 -8.65 -18.39 -3.31
N GLY A 322 -9.53 -17.87 -4.17
CA GLY A 322 -9.41 -16.61 -4.89
C GLY A 322 -10.24 -15.49 -4.25
N ASN A 323 -9.57 -14.43 -3.78
CA ASN A 323 -10.22 -13.24 -3.25
C ASN A 323 -10.22 -12.07 -4.26
N PHE A 324 -11.40 -11.67 -4.73
CA PHE A 324 -11.58 -10.57 -5.69
C PHE A 324 -11.97 -9.22 -5.08
N GLN A 325 -11.95 -9.10 -3.75
CA GLN A 325 -12.20 -7.85 -3.04
C GLN A 325 -10.93 -7.00 -2.93
N HIS A 326 -9.75 -7.65 -2.86
CA HIS A 326 -8.47 -6.96 -2.88
C HIS A 326 -8.08 -6.62 -4.31
N ARG A 327 -7.90 -5.32 -4.58
CA ARG A 327 -7.60 -4.82 -5.92
C ARG A 327 -6.55 -3.75 -5.86
N HIS A 328 -5.71 -3.72 -6.88
CA HIS A 328 -4.80 -2.63 -7.11
C HIS A 328 -5.33 -1.76 -8.25
N HIS A 329 -5.46 -0.46 -7.98
CA HIS A 329 -5.89 0.48 -9.01
C HIS A 329 -4.66 0.89 -9.82
N SER A 330 -4.69 0.71 -11.14
CA SER A 330 -3.57 1.00 -12.06
C SER A 330 -3.03 2.44 -11.99
N LYS A 331 -3.83 3.40 -11.52
CA LYS A 331 -3.38 4.79 -11.27
C LYS A 331 -2.69 5.00 -9.91
N ALA A 332 -2.82 4.06 -8.97
CA ALA A 332 -2.26 4.18 -7.61
C ALA A 332 -0.74 3.98 -7.60
N SER A 333 -0.21 3.17 -8.53
CA SER A 333 1.22 3.05 -8.79
C SER A 333 1.53 3.37 -10.25
N ARG A 334 2.44 4.32 -10.47
CA ARG A 334 3.13 4.54 -11.76
C ARG A 334 4.62 4.27 -11.60
N ASP A 335 4.99 3.45 -10.62
CA ASP A 335 6.38 3.15 -10.36
C ASP A 335 6.86 2.19 -11.44
N HIS A 336 7.72 2.69 -12.34
CA HIS A 336 8.34 1.91 -13.42
C HIS A 336 9.46 1.00 -12.88
N GLY A 337 9.46 0.76 -11.57
CA GLY A 337 10.49 0.04 -10.87
C GLY A 337 10.20 -1.44 -10.74
N ARG A 338 11.24 -2.22 -10.41
CA ARG A 338 11.06 -3.63 -10.06
C ARG A 338 10.23 -3.70 -8.77
N LEU A 339 9.08 -4.35 -8.81
CA LEU A 339 8.31 -4.64 -7.60
C LEU A 339 9.19 -5.44 -6.63
N HIS A 340 9.23 -5.01 -5.38
CA HIS A 340 9.76 -5.84 -4.31
C HIS A 340 8.67 -6.83 -3.91
N ILE A 341 8.87 -8.10 -4.22
CA ILE A 341 7.90 -9.16 -3.97
C ILE A 341 8.27 -9.83 -2.65
N PRO A 342 7.44 -9.70 -1.59
CA PRO A 342 7.69 -10.38 -0.33
C PRO A 342 7.73 -11.90 -0.52
N ARG A 343 8.44 -12.63 0.34
CA ARG A 343 8.56 -14.11 0.26
C ARG A 343 7.24 -14.87 0.22
N ILE A 344 6.21 -14.32 0.86
CA ILE A 344 4.85 -14.90 0.88
C ILE A 344 4.14 -14.76 -0.48
N PHE A 345 4.62 -13.90 -1.39
CA PHE A 345 4.07 -13.75 -2.73
C PHE A 345 4.91 -14.48 -3.77
N LEU A 346 4.25 -15.12 -4.73
CA LEU A 346 4.89 -15.71 -5.90
C LEU A 346 5.35 -14.61 -6.86
N ASP A 347 6.49 -14.82 -7.50
CA ASP A 347 6.92 -13.99 -8.61
C ASP A 347 6.00 -14.24 -9.82
N PRO A 348 5.58 -13.20 -10.56
CA PRO A 348 4.81 -13.36 -11.79
C PRO A 348 5.40 -14.36 -12.79
N ILE A 349 6.72 -14.55 -12.79
CA ILE A 349 7.41 -15.54 -13.62
C ILE A 349 6.97 -16.96 -13.27
N GLU A 350 6.70 -17.27 -12.00
CA GLU A 350 6.24 -18.59 -11.56
C GLU A 350 4.84 -18.90 -12.07
N VAL A 351 3.95 -17.90 -12.05
CA VAL A 351 2.60 -18.02 -12.62
C VAL A 351 2.65 -18.18 -14.14
N GLN A 352 3.57 -17.49 -14.81
CA GLN A 352 3.82 -17.65 -16.24
C GLN A 352 4.38 -19.04 -16.57
N ALA A 353 5.29 -19.57 -15.76
CA ALA A 353 5.82 -20.91 -15.92
C ALA A 353 4.71 -21.97 -15.81
N ALA A 354 3.85 -21.88 -14.79
CA ALA A 354 2.68 -22.74 -14.66
C ALA A 354 1.71 -22.60 -15.86
N THR A 355 1.53 -21.38 -16.38
CA THR A 355 0.73 -21.15 -17.59
C THR A 355 1.33 -21.86 -18.81
N GLN A 356 2.65 -21.81 -18.98
CA GLN A 356 3.33 -22.46 -20.08
C GLN A 356 3.28 -23.98 -19.94
N GLU A 357 3.49 -24.52 -18.73
CA GLU A 357 3.37 -25.95 -18.43
C GLU A 357 1.97 -26.47 -18.79
N ILE A 358 0.92 -25.75 -18.37
CA ILE A 358 -0.47 -26.09 -18.72
C ILE A 358 -0.66 -26.13 -20.24
N ARG A 359 -0.18 -25.11 -20.97
CA ARG A 359 -0.32 -25.05 -22.44
C ARG A 359 0.44 -26.19 -23.14
N CYS A 360 1.66 -26.48 -22.70
CA CYS A 360 2.45 -27.57 -23.25
C CYS A 360 1.74 -28.91 -23.05
N GLN A 361 1.20 -29.17 -21.87
CA GLN A 361 0.45 -30.40 -21.61
C GLN A 361 -0.82 -30.49 -22.48
N GLU A 362 -1.59 -29.40 -22.57
CA GLU A 362 -2.78 -29.32 -23.43
C GLU A 362 -2.47 -29.62 -24.91
N GLN A 363 -1.31 -29.18 -25.41
CA GLN A 363 -0.87 -29.49 -26.78
C GLN A 363 -0.54 -30.98 -26.97
N LEU A 364 0.09 -31.62 -25.98
CA LEU A 364 0.39 -33.06 -26.03
C LEU A 364 -0.89 -33.91 -26.07
N ILE A 365 -1.94 -33.48 -25.37
CA ILE A 365 -3.24 -34.17 -25.33
C ILE A 365 -4.04 -33.94 -26.62
N ASN A 366 -3.96 -32.74 -27.20
CA ASN A 366 -4.73 -32.34 -28.37
C ASN A 366 -4.11 -32.75 -29.70
N THR A 367 -2.99 -33.48 -29.71
CA THR A 367 -2.43 -34.05 -30.95
C THR A 367 -3.16 -35.36 -31.28
N PRO A 368 -4.00 -35.44 -32.33
CA PRO A 368 -4.74 -36.65 -32.59
C PRO A 368 -3.94 -37.57 -33.51
N ALA A 369 -3.85 -38.84 -33.12
CA ALA A 369 -3.87 -39.98 -34.04
C ALA A 369 -5.25 -40.09 -34.77
N GLN A 370 -5.86 -38.96 -35.12
CA GLN A 370 -7.14 -38.81 -35.81
C GLN A 370 -7.05 -37.64 -36.80
N VAL A 371 -6.16 -37.78 -37.78
CA VAL A 371 -6.30 -37.10 -39.07
C VAL A 371 -6.12 -38.17 -40.13
N SER A 372 -7.16 -38.98 -40.34
CA SER A 372 -7.38 -39.64 -41.61
C SER A 372 -8.51 -38.91 -42.31
N ASP A 373 -8.18 -38.39 -43.48
CA ASP A 373 -9.05 -38.00 -44.58
C ASP A 373 -9.86 -36.71 -44.40
N THR A 374 -9.30 -35.60 -44.88
CA THR A 374 -9.80 -34.95 -46.11
C THR A 374 -8.88 -33.82 -46.54
N GLU A 375 -8.27 -33.99 -47.72
CA GLU A 375 -7.65 -32.91 -48.48
C GLU A 375 -8.73 -31.92 -48.95
N SER A 376 -8.50 -30.61 -48.75
CA SER A 376 -8.65 -29.63 -49.83
C SER A 376 -8.14 -28.24 -49.42
N HIS A 377 -7.25 -27.74 -50.26
CA HIS A 377 -6.73 -26.38 -50.41
C HIS A 377 -7.55 -25.24 -49.79
N HIS A 378 -6.91 -24.39 -48.97
CA HIS A 378 -7.00 -22.93 -49.07
C HIS A 378 -5.77 -22.24 -48.45
N HIS A 379 -5.35 -21.15 -49.12
CA HIS A 379 -4.12 -20.38 -48.88
C HIS A 379 -4.08 -19.71 -47.50
N ILE A 380 -2.92 -19.80 -46.84
CA ILE A 380 -2.61 -19.12 -45.58
C ILE A 380 -2.12 -17.69 -45.89
N SER A 381 -2.81 -16.68 -45.37
CA SER A 381 -2.24 -15.35 -45.11
C SER A 381 -1.98 -15.19 -43.61
N ALA A 382 -0.79 -14.71 -43.26
CA ALA A 382 -0.35 -14.50 -41.90
C ALA A 382 -0.97 -13.25 -41.28
N ASP A 383 -2.15 -13.37 -40.65
CA ASP A 383 -2.73 -12.29 -39.81
C ASP A 383 -3.84 -12.78 -38.84
N GLU A 384 -3.76 -14.01 -38.30
CA GLU A 384 -4.73 -14.50 -37.31
C GLU A 384 -4.06 -15.35 -36.21
N PHE A 385 -3.21 -14.70 -35.40
CA PHE A 385 -2.54 -15.30 -34.24
C PHE A 385 -3.23 -14.81 -32.96
N CYS A 386 -4.49 -15.18 -32.70
CA CYS A 386 -5.19 -14.98 -31.41
C CYS A 386 -6.56 -15.68 -31.40
N ALA A 387 -6.61 -17.01 -31.60
CA ALA A 387 -7.81 -17.77 -31.24
C ALA A 387 -7.40 -19.18 -30.81
N ALA A 388 -7.51 -19.45 -29.52
CA ALA A 388 -7.43 -20.82 -29.01
C ALA A 388 -8.63 -21.63 -29.54
N PRO A 389 -8.46 -22.91 -29.93
CA PRO A 389 -9.59 -23.75 -30.29
C PRO A 389 -10.48 -23.97 -29.06
N ASN A 390 -11.77 -23.69 -29.21
CA ASN A 390 -12.79 -23.95 -28.19
C ASN A 390 -12.81 -25.45 -27.83
N PRO A 391 -12.62 -25.84 -26.55
CA PRO A 391 -12.96 -27.18 -26.12
C PRO A 391 -14.48 -27.26 -25.92
N THR A 392 -15.19 -27.76 -26.94
CA THR A 392 -16.60 -28.16 -26.84
C THR A 392 -16.74 -29.45 -26.04
N LYS A 393 -16.58 -29.33 -24.72
CA LYS A 393 -17.21 -30.17 -23.69
C LYS A 393 -17.05 -29.42 -22.36
N ALA A 394 -17.97 -28.48 -22.13
CA ALA A 394 -18.12 -27.85 -20.82
C ALA A 394 -18.29 -28.95 -19.78
N ASN A 395 -17.42 -28.96 -18.77
CA ASN A 395 -17.52 -29.92 -17.68
C ASN A 395 -18.77 -29.56 -16.86
N GLN A 396 -19.58 -30.55 -16.52
CA GLN A 396 -20.77 -30.40 -15.66
C GLN A 396 -20.48 -29.72 -14.30
N CYS A 397 -19.21 -29.71 -13.88
CA CYS A 397 -18.71 -28.98 -12.70
C CYS A 397 -18.59 -27.45 -12.95
N THR A 398 -18.11 -27.02 -14.11
CA THR A 398 -18.04 -25.59 -14.49
C THR A 398 -19.41 -24.92 -14.60
N GLU A 399 -20.44 -25.68 -15.00
CA GLU A 399 -21.82 -25.16 -15.11
C GLU A 399 -22.59 -25.14 -13.78
N SER A 400 -22.15 -25.91 -12.78
CA SER A 400 -22.82 -26.03 -11.48
C SER A 400 -22.27 -25.07 -10.41
N HIS A 401 -21.06 -24.55 -10.58
CA HIS A 401 -20.44 -23.62 -9.64
C HIS A 401 -20.51 -22.17 -10.16
N LYS A 402 -21.33 -21.33 -9.50
CA LYS A 402 -21.38 -19.86 -9.73
C LYS A 402 -20.03 -19.15 -9.56
N ALA A 403 -19.05 -19.78 -8.91
CA ALA A 403 -17.69 -19.27 -8.74
C ALA A 403 -16.78 -19.56 -9.96
N ALA A 404 -17.03 -20.64 -10.70
CA ALA A 404 -16.23 -20.99 -11.90
C ALA A 404 -16.68 -20.23 -13.15
N ASP A 405 -17.94 -19.76 -13.19
CA ASP A 405 -18.50 -18.89 -14.23
C ASP A 405 -18.45 -17.40 -13.82
N ASP A 406 -17.40 -17.00 -13.09
CA ASP A 406 -17.23 -15.59 -12.74
C ASP A 406 -16.79 -14.84 -14.00
N LYS A 407 -17.77 -14.29 -14.71
CA LYS A 407 -17.64 -13.33 -15.84
C LYS A 407 -16.98 -12.00 -15.40
N ARG A 408 -16.07 -12.05 -14.43
CA ARG A 408 -15.34 -10.93 -13.85
C ARG A 408 -13.96 -10.86 -14.49
N ASN A 409 -13.91 -10.21 -15.64
CA ASN A 409 -12.69 -9.97 -16.42
C ASN A 409 -12.31 -8.48 -16.35
N GLU A 410 -11.29 -8.06 -17.11
CA GLU A 410 -10.89 -6.64 -17.25
C GLU A 410 -12.06 -5.68 -17.48
N SER A 411 -13.16 -6.14 -18.11
CA SER A 411 -14.33 -5.30 -18.39
C SER A 411 -15.14 -4.94 -17.15
N THR A 412 -15.08 -5.75 -16.09
CA THR A 412 -15.81 -5.51 -14.82
C THR A 412 -15.13 -4.45 -13.97
N TRP A 413 -13.81 -4.27 -14.08
CA TRP A 413 -13.02 -3.40 -13.20
C TRP A 413 -12.07 -2.49 -13.97
N LYS A 414 -12.65 -1.67 -14.87
CA LYS A 414 -11.89 -0.68 -15.65
C LYS A 414 -10.99 0.17 -14.75
N GLY A 415 -9.68 0.05 -14.95
CA GLY A 415 -8.68 0.83 -14.21
C GLY A 415 -7.98 0.08 -13.08
N CYS A 416 -8.24 -1.21 -12.86
CA CYS A 416 -7.40 -2.07 -12.00
C CYS A 416 -6.44 -2.92 -12.85
N ASP A 417 -5.22 -3.10 -12.37
CA ASP A 417 -4.23 -4.04 -12.91
C ASP A 417 -4.24 -5.36 -12.15
N ASP A 418 -4.24 -5.33 -10.81
CA ASP A 418 -4.57 -6.52 -10.02
C ASP A 418 -6.07 -6.54 -9.68
N THR A 419 -6.75 -7.60 -10.12
CA THR A 419 -8.20 -7.81 -9.98
C THR A 419 -8.57 -8.70 -8.79
N GLY A 420 -7.58 -9.31 -8.13
CA GLY A 420 -7.76 -10.19 -6.98
C GLY A 420 -6.43 -10.73 -6.45
N LEU A 421 -6.53 -11.58 -5.43
CA LEU A 421 -5.44 -12.37 -4.85
C LEU A 421 -5.84 -13.84 -4.82
N MET A 422 -5.00 -14.72 -5.38
CA MET A 422 -5.07 -16.14 -5.09
C MET A 422 -4.24 -16.41 -3.84
N GLY A 423 -4.77 -17.14 -2.86
CA GLY A 423 -4.05 -17.47 -1.64
C GLY A 423 -4.11 -18.95 -1.33
N CYS A 424 -3.18 -19.42 -0.51
CA CYS A 424 -3.32 -20.69 0.18
C CYS A 424 -3.03 -20.57 1.68
N CYS A 425 -3.76 -21.36 2.47
CA CYS A 425 -3.57 -21.48 3.90
C CYS A 425 -3.51 -22.95 4.33
N CYS A 426 -2.83 -23.20 5.44
CA CYS A 426 -2.88 -24.51 6.08
C CYS A 426 -4.16 -24.67 6.92
N CYS A 427 -4.43 -25.90 7.38
CA CYS A 427 -5.56 -26.20 8.27
C CYS A 427 -5.53 -25.51 9.65
N HIS A 428 -4.43 -24.82 10.00
CA HIS A 428 -4.30 -24.01 11.22
C HIS A 428 -4.49 -22.50 10.93
N ASP A 429 -5.15 -22.15 9.83
CA ASP A 429 -5.45 -20.78 9.41
C ASP A 429 -4.21 -19.89 9.17
N ALA A 430 -3.03 -20.49 9.00
CA ALA A 430 -1.83 -19.74 8.62
C ALA A 430 -1.75 -19.61 7.09
N ALA A 431 -1.68 -18.37 6.59
CA ALA A 431 -1.39 -18.08 5.20
C ALA A 431 0.02 -18.57 4.82
N VAL A 432 0.14 -19.22 3.67
CA VAL A 432 1.40 -19.82 3.21
C VAL A 432 1.95 -19.07 1.99
N TYR A 433 1.14 -18.94 0.94
CA TYR A 433 1.52 -18.17 -0.25
C TYR A 433 0.34 -17.40 -0.84
N PHE A 434 0.68 -16.33 -1.58
CA PHE A 434 -0.22 -15.53 -2.37
C PHE A 434 0.31 -15.34 -3.80
N ALA A 435 -0.60 -15.16 -4.75
CA ALA A 435 -0.29 -14.72 -6.10
C ALA A 435 -1.29 -13.63 -6.52
N ASN A 436 -0.80 -12.58 -7.18
CA ASN A 436 -1.68 -11.56 -7.73
C ASN A 436 -2.48 -12.12 -8.89
N ILE A 437 -3.80 -11.88 -8.89
CA ILE A 437 -4.66 -12.14 -10.04
C ILE A 437 -4.58 -10.90 -10.92
N HIS A 438 -3.73 -10.94 -11.95
CA HIS A 438 -3.52 -9.80 -12.84
C HIS A 438 -4.51 -9.84 -14.00
N LYS A 439 -5.39 -8.83 -14.07
CA LYS A 439 -6.33 -8.57 -15.18
C LYS A 439 -7.06 -9.79 -15.74
N SER A 440 -7.37 -10.74 -14.88
CA SER A 440 -7.99 -12.02 -15.23
C SER A 440 -8.95 -12.47 -14.13
N GLY A 441 -9.69 -13.54 -14.40
CA GLY A 441 -10.39 -14.30 -13.38
C GLY A 441 -9.47 -15.35 -12.73
N GLU A 442 -10.03 -16.21 -11.88
CA GLU A 442 -9.30 -17.34 -11.31
C GLU A 442 -8.93 -18.35 -12.40
N GLN A 443 -7.68 -18.26 -12.86
CA GLN A 443 -7.11 -19.17 -13.85
C GLN A 443 -6.42 -20.36 -13.17
N ARG A 444 -6.45 -21.54 -13.80
CA ARG A 444 -5.80 -22.78 -13.31
C ARG A 444 -4.29 -22.64 -13.06
N CYS A 445 -3.62 -21.69 -13.71
CA CYS A 445 -2.19 -21.45 -13.49
C CYS A 445 -1.89 -20.90 -12.08
N LEU A 446 -2.82 -20.20 -11.44
CA LEU A 446 -2.64 -19.63 -10.10
C LEU A 446 -2.54 -20.72 -9.01
N PRO A 447 -3.52 -21.63 -8.84
CA PRO A 447 -3.38 -22.73 -7.88
C PRO A 447 -2.22 -23.65 -8.24
N MET A 448 -1.97 -23.92 -9.53
CA MET A 448 -0.83 -24.76 -9.95
C MET A 448 0.52 -24.16 -9.57
N ALA A 449 0.73 -22.85 -9.78
CA ALA A 449 1.97 -22.19 -9.40
C ALA A 449 2.22 -22.27 -7.89
N ILE A 450 1.17 -22.05 -7.09
CA ILE A 450 1.23 -22.17 -5.62
C ILE A 450 1.56 -23.60 -5.19
N ILE A 451 0.92 -24.61 -5.80
CA ILE A 451 1.17 -26.02 -5.50
C ILE A 451 2.60 -26.41 -5.88
N ASN A 452 3.08 -26.01 -7.07
CA ASN A 452 4.45 -26.28 -7.51
C ASN A 452 5.47 -25.66 -6.55
N ARG A 453 5.29 -24.37 -6.19
CA ARG A 453 6.14 -23.70 -5.20
C ARG A 453 6.14 -24.46 -3.87
N LEU A 454 4.97 -24.83 -3.36
CA LEU A 454 4.84 -25.58 -2.12
C LEU A 454 5.60 -26.91 -2.17
N LEU A 455 5.42 -27.71 -3.21
CA LEU A 455 6.06 -29.02 -3.35
C LEU A 455 7.60 -28.92 -3.50
N GLU A 456 8.12 -27.84 -4.10
CA GLU A 456 9.56 -27.57 -4.17
C GLU A 456 10.22 -27.25 -2.82
N GLU A 457 9.43 -26.83 -1.83
CA GLU A 457 9.93 -26.44 -0.51
C GLU A 457 9.78 -27.54 0.54
N LEU A 458 8.89 -28.49 0.31
CA LEU A 458 8.62 -29.61 1.20
C LEU A 458 9.61 -30.77 1.02
N GLU A 459 9.75 -31.56 2.07
CA GLU A 459 10.50 -32.82 2.01
C GLU A 459 9.87 -33.83 1.02
N PRO A 460 10.70 -34.57 0.26
CA PRO A 460 10.19 -35.53 -0.73
C PRO A 460 9.32 -36.62 -0.10
N GLY A 461 8.22 -36.94 -0.77
CA GLY A 461 7.34 -38.06 -0.39
C GLY A 461 6.36 -37.75 0.75
N ARG A 462 6.35 -36.53 1.28
CA ARG A 462 5.34 -36.11 2.26
C ARG A 462 3.93 -36.10 1.64
N PRO A 463 2.92 -36.70 2.29
CA PRO A 463 1.55 -36.65 1.78
C PRO A 463 0.98 -35.24 1.90
N VAL A 464 0.57 -34.66 0.77
CA VAL A 464 -0.09 -33.34 0.69
C VAL A 464 -1.52 -33.52 0.18
N SER A 465 -2.48 -32.88 0.84
CA SER A 465 -3.89 -32.86 0.45
C SER A 465 -4.32 -31.43 0.20
N ILE A 466 -4.91 -31.23 -0.97
CA ILE A 466 -5.32 -29.92 -1.47
C ILE A 466 -6.85 -29.81 -1.42
N LEU A 467 -7.35 -28.79 -0.73
CA LEU A 467 -8.76 -28.39 -0.80
C LEU A 467 -8.88 -27.15 -1.68
N TYR A 468 -9.75 -27.23 -2.67
CA TYR A 468 -9.96 -26.16 -3.63
C TYR A 468 -11.39 -26.21 -4.15
N ASP A 469 -12.09 -25.07 -4.15
CA ASP A 469 -13.53 -24.99 -4.49
C ASP A 469 -13.83 -25.36 -5.95
N ILE A 470 -12.83 -25.31 -6.84
CA ILE A 470 -12.91 -25.81 -8.22
C ILE A 470 -12.00 -27.04 -8.41
N GLY A 471 -11.81 -27.81 -7.32
CA GLY A 471 -10.95 -28.99 -7.25
C GLY A 471 -11.26 -30.03 -8.31
N CYS A 472 -12.52 -30.23 -8.70
CA CYS A 472 -12.92 -31.18 -9.76
C CYS A 472 -12.32 -30.86 -11.14
N SER A 473 -12.06 -29.59 -11.43
CA SER A 473 -11.41 -29.15 -12.69
C SER A 473 -9.89 -29.32 -12.59
N LEU A 474 -9.35 -29.04 -11.40
CA LEU A 474 -7.93 -29.18 -11.10
C LEU A 474 -7.50 -30.65 -11.07
N ASP A 475 -8.27 -31.53 -10.41
CA ASP A 475 -7.99 -32.96 -10.26
C ASP A 475 -7.93 -33.67 -11.62
N LYS A 476 -8.87 -33.36 -12.52
CA LYS A 476 -8.81 -33.85 -13.92
C LYS A 476 -7.50 -33.47 -14.60
N PHE A 477 -6.98 -32.28 -14.33
CA PHE A 477 -5.76 -31.78 -14.93
C PHE A 477 -4.50 -32.34 -14.26
N ILE A 478 -4.45 -32.39 -12.93
CA ILE A 478 -3.36 -33.03 -12.16
C ILE A 478 -3.21 -34.47 -12.60
N ASN A 479 -4.30 -35.24 -12.66
CA ASN A 479 -4.25 -36.61 -13.15
C ASN A 479 -3.75 -36.70 -14.60
N LEU A 480 -3.92 -35.67 -15.41
CA LEU A 480 -3.42 -35.60 -16.78
C LEU A 480 -1.96 -35.16 -16.91
N VAL A 481 -1.44 -34.36 -15.97
CA VAL A 481 -0.03 -33.93 -15.91
C VAL A 481 0.81 -35.05 -15.32
N PHE A 482 0.40 -35.61 -14.18
CA PHE A 482 1.19 -36.60 -13.44
C PHE A 482 1.14 -38.01 -14.04
N HIS A 483 0.14 -38.36 -14.85
CA HIS A 483 0.13 -39.65 -15.58
C HIS A 483 1.26 -39.78 -16.62
N PHE A 484 1.80 -38.66 -17.13
CA PHE A 484 2.83 -38.67 -18.17
C PHE A 484 4.26 -38.51 -17.61
N VAL A 485 4.40 -38.28 -16.30
CA VAL A 485 5.70 -38.14 -15.61
C VAL A 485 6.05 -39.40 -14.77
N SER A 486 5.24 -40.46 -14.87
CA SER A 486 5.48 -41.75 -14.18
C SER A 486 6.30 -42.72 -15.02
#